data_AF-A0A0L8ICY4-F1
#
_entry.id   AF-A0A0L8ICY4-F1
#
_cell.length_a   1.000
_cell.length_b   1.000
_cell.length_c   1.000
_cell.angle_alpha   90.00
_cell.angle_beta   90.00
_cell.angle_gamma   90.00
#
_symmetry.space_group_name_H-M   'P 1'
#
loop_
_entity.id
_entity.type
_entity.pdbx_description
1 polymer ?
#
loop_
_entity_poly.entity_id
_entity_poly.type
_entity_poly.pdbx_seq_one_letter_code
_entity_poly.pdbx_strand_id
1 'polypeptide(L)'
;MLKSLIIFAFLLLVTELKATHLSCPWFFFPCCGNVPINLSIQLCCNNVAVAKSATATTCCGNTAIDPNTQLCCNNVAVAKSATATTCCGNTALDPNTQLC
;
A
#
# COMPACT_ATOMS: atom_id res chain seq x y z
N MET A 1 0.97 44.40 -27.44
CA MET A 1 -0.24 44.16 -26.62
C MET A 1 -0.78 42.75 -26.82
N LEU A 2 -1.24 42.35 -28.02
CA LEU A 2 -1.84 41.03 -28.27
C LEU A 2 -0.90 39.82 -28.05
N LYS A 3 0.40 39.96 -28.39
CA LYS A 3 1.41 38.89 -28.17
C LYS A 3 1.65 38.56 -26.69
N SER A 4 1.63 39.56 -25.79
CA SER A 4 1.78 39.31 -24.34
C SER A 4 0.56 38.63 -23.75
N LEU A 5 -0.64 38.91 -24.25
CA LEU A 5 -1.89 38.30 -23.79
C LEU A 5 -1.95 36.80 -24.15
N ILE A 6 -1.46 36.43 -25.35
CA ILE A 6 -1.38 35.03 -25.80
C ILE A 6 -0.37 34.24 -24.96
N ILE A 7 0.78 34.84 -24.63
CA ILE A 7 1.80 34.19 -23.78
C ILE A 7 1.27 33.98 -22.36
N PHE A 8 0.54 34.95 -21.81
CA PHE A 8 -0.13 34.81 -20.52
C PHE A 8 -1.21 33.73 -20.54
N ALA A 9 -2.03 33.68 -21.59
CA ALA A 9 -3.04 32.62 -21.77
C ALA A 9 -2.41 31.23 -21.92
N PHE A 10 -1.28 31.12 -22.64
CA PHE A 10 -0.53 29.87 -22.76
C PHE A 10 0.08 29.46 -21.42
N LEU A 11 0.71 30.39 -20.69
CA LEU A 11 1.26 30.15 -19.35
C LEU A 11 0.17 29.69 -18.38
N LEU A 12 -1.02 30.31 -18.41
CA LEU A 12 -2.18 29.88 -17.63
C LEU A 12 -2.62 28.47 -18.02
N LEU A 13 -2.67 28.13 -19.33
CA LEU A 13 -2.96 26.78 -19.81
C LEU A 13 -1.94 25.75 -19.33
N VAL A 14 -0.63 26.04 -19.36
CA VAL A 14 0.40 25.10 -18.84
C VAL A 14 0.46 25.05 -17.32
N THR A 15 0.07 26.11 -16.60
CA THR A 15 -0.08 26.03 -15.14
C THR A 15 -1.27 25.18 -14.72
N GLU A 16 -2.35 25.16 -15.51
CA GLU A 16 -3.44 24.21 -15.32
C GLU A 16 -3.04 22.76 -15.66
N LEU A 17 -2.07 22.56 -16.55
CA LEU A 17 -1.48 21.23 -16.80
C LEU A 17 -0.42 20.81 -15.77
N LYS A 18 0.07 21.69 -14.89
CA LYS A 18 1.27 21.41 -14.08
C LYS A 18 1.09 21.53 -12.57
N ALA A 19 -0.06 21.95 -12.05
CA ALA A 19 -0.29 21.94 -10.61
C ALA A 19 -1.78 21.88 -10.24
N THR A 20 -2.35 20.67 -10.12
CA THR A 20 -3.21 20.27 -9.00
C THR A 20 -3.69 18.82 -9.18
N HIS A 21 -3.22 17.93 -8.30
CA HIS A 21 -3.97 16.76 -7.80
C HIS A 21 -4.71 15.88 -8.83
N LEU A 22 -3.99 14.95 -9.47
CA LEU A 22 -4.64 13.72 -9.92
C LEU A 22 -3.71 12.55 -9.59
N SER A 23 -3.77 12.20 -8.32
CA SER A 23 -3.76 10.83 -7.86
C SER A 23 -4.15 9.81 -8.95
N CYS A 24 -3.18 9.04 -9.44
CA CYS A 24 -3.37 7.86 -10.30
C CYS A 24 -4.32 7.95 -11.52
N PRO A 25 -3.95 8.64 -12.61
CA PRO A 25 -4.79 8.72 -13.82
C PRO A 25 -4.07 8.33 -15.11
N TRP A 26 -2.80 7.92 -15.04
CA TRP A 26 -2.00 7.60 -16.21
C TRP A 26 -1.40 6.22 -16.02
N PHE A 27 -1.75 5.33 -16.94
CA PHE A 27 -1.50 3.88 -17.05
C PHE A 27 -0.05 3.41 -16.83
N PHE A 28 0.88 4.31 -16.52
CA PHE A 28 2.31 4.07 -16.48
C PHE A 28 2.87 3.78 -15.08
N PHE A 29 2.21 4.22 -14.00
CA PHE A 29 2.73 4.00 -12.64
C PHE A 29 1.80 3.14 -11.79
N PRO A 30 2.34 2.20 -10.99
CA PRO A 30 1.57 1.42 -10.05
C PRO A 30 1.01 2.32 -8.94
N CYS A 31 -0.22 2.01 -8.55
CA CYS A 31 -1.06 2.89 -7.75
C CYS A 31 -1.68 2.13 -6.59
N CYS A 32 -1.83 2.81 -5.46
CA CYS A 32 -2.57 2.33 -4.31
C CYS A 32 -3.68 3.32 -3.95
N GLY A 33 -4.91 2.98 -4.33
CA GLY A 33 -6.00 3.95 -4.38
C GLY A 33 -5.60 5.14 -5.26
N ASN A 34 -5.51 6.31 -4.63
CA ASN A 34 -5.17 7.57 -5.27
C ASN A 34 -3.69 7.96 -5.07
N VAL A 35 -2.86 7.08 -4.51
CA VAL A 35 -1.46 7.40 -4.23
C VAL A 35 -0.56 6.62 -5.18
N PRO A 36 0.34 7.28 -5.94
CA PRO A 36 1.37 6.57 -6.69
C PRO A 36 2.33 5.87 -5.73
N ILE A 37 2.67 4.62 -6.00
CA ILE A 37 3.56 3.83 -5.14
C ILE A 37 4.77 3.28 -5.90
N ASN A 38 5.84 3.00 -5.17
CA ASN A 38 7.01 2.31 -5.70
C ASN A 38 7.01 0.84 -5.27
N LEU A 39 6.68 -0.09 -6.19
CA LEU A 39 6.58 -1.53 -5.90
C LEU A 39 7.88 -2.19 -5.40
N SER A 40 9.02 -1.53 -5.58
CA SER A 40 10.30 -2.01 -5.05
C SER A 40 10.40 -1.86 -3.53
N ILE A 41 9.73 -0.85 -2.96
CA ILE A 41 9.83 -0.49 -1.54
C ILE A 41 8.46 -0.34 -0.84
N GLN A 42 7.37 -0.53 -1.56
CA GLN A 42 6.01 -0.39 -1.05
C GLN A 42 5.10 -1.52 -1.54
N LEU A 43 4.08 -1.79 -0.74
CA LEU A 43 2.94 -2.64 -1.08
C LEU A 43 1.67 -1.80 -1.00
N CYS A 44 0.62 -2.23 -1.70
CA CYS A 44 -0.71 -1.69 -1.52
C CYS A 44 -1.58 -2.68 -0.74
N CYS A 45 -1.93 -2.33 0.49
CA CYS A 45 -2.74 -3.16 1.37
C CYS A 45 -4.03 -2.41 1.74
N ASN A 46 -5.20 -2.93 1.34
CA ASN A 46 -6.49 -2.27 1.58
C ASN A 46 -6.54 -0.79 1.16
N ASN A 47 -6.06 -0.47 -0.04
CA ASN A 47 -5.93 0.90 -0.56
C ASN A 47 -5.01 1.83 0.25
N VAL A 48 -4.18 1.27 1.14
CA VAL A 48 -3.16 1.99 1.90
C VAL A 48 -1.78 1.55 1.42
N ALA A 49 -0.96 2.53 1.04
CA ALA A 49 0.44 2.30 0.71
C ALA A 49 1.21 2.01 1.99
N VAL A 50 1.86 0.86 2.06
CA VAL A 50 2.67 0.44 3.22
C VAL A 50 4.10 0.16 2.79
N ALA A 51 5.04 0.32 3.73
CA ALA A 51 6.44 0.00 3.47
C ALA A 51 6.64 -1.51 3.28
N LYS A 52 7.33 -1.87 2.21
CA LYS A 52 7.84 -3.22 1.96
C LYS A 52 9.24 -3.32 2.53
N SER A 53 9.59 -4.47 3.11
CA SER A 53 10.98 -4.78 3.46
C SER A 53 11.42 -6.06 2.75
N ALA A 54 12.67 -6.48 2.98
CA ALA A 54 13.19 -7.73 2.42
C ALA A 54 12.36 -8.96 2.84
N THR A 55 11.77 -8.92 4.04
CA THR A 55 10.97 -10.01 4.60
C THR A 55 9.47 -9.70 4.61
N ALA A 56 9.11 -8.45 4.91
CA ALA A 56 7.72 -8.00 4.94
C ALA A 56 7.21 -7.72 3.53
N THR A 57 6.71 -8.78 2.89
CA THR A 57 6.34 -8.80 1.47
C THR A 57 4.86 -9.10 1.22
N THR A 58 4.10 -9.39 2.28
CA THR A 58 2.69 -9.80 2.20
C THR A 58 1.81 -8.83 2.98
N CYS A 59 0.60 -8.56 2.50
CA CYS A 59 -0.36 -7.74 3.22
C CYS A 59 -1.09 -8.53 4.31
N CYS A 60 -1.30 -7.88 5.46
CA CYS A 60 -2.30 -8.27 6.45
C CYS A 60 -3.07 -7.03 6.90
N GLY A 61 -4.35 -6.96 6.52
CA GLY A 61 -5.13 -5.74 6.68
C GLY A 61 -4.45 -4.56 5.97
N ASN A 62 -4.11 -3.53 6.72
CA ASN A 62 -3.47 -2.31 6.22
C ASN A 62 -1.97 -2.26 6.56
N THR A 63 -1.32 -3.42 6.73
CA THR A 63 0.10 -3.54 7.10
C THR A 63 0.81 -4.58 6.25
N ALA A 64 2.14 -4.47 6.14
CA ALA A 64 3.00 -5.49 5.54
C ALA A 64 3.56 -6.41 6.64
N ILE A 65 3.53 -7.72 6.38
CA ILE A 65 3.98 -8.75 7.32
C ILE A 65 5.02 -9.66 6.67
N ASP A 66 5.88 -10.23 7.50
CA ASP A 66 6.78 -11.32 7.13
C ASP A 66 6.11 -12.67 7.40
N PRO A 67 5.72 -13.45 6.38
CA PRO A 67 5.01 -14.71 6.55
C PRO A 67 5.84 -15.81 7.26
N ASN A 68 7.15 -15.62 7.41
CA ASN A 68 8.01 -16.54 8.15
C ASN A 68 7.91 -16.34 9.67
N THR A 69 7.67 -15.10 10.11
CA THR A 69 7.64 -14.72 11.54
C THR A 69 6.27 -14.26 12.01
N GLN A 70 5.32 -14.08 11.09
CA GLN A 70 3.98 -13.57 11.38
C GLN A 70 2.90 -14.35 10.61
N LEU A 71 1.71 -14.40 11.19
CA LEU A 71 0.48 -14.90 10.57
C LEU A 71 -0.49 -13.73 10.41
N CYS A 72 -1.38 -13.83 9.41
CA CYS A 72 -2.49 -12.90 9.27
C CYS A 72 -3.78 -13.58 9.72
N CYS A 73 -4.31 -13.18 10.88
CA CYS A 73 -5.54 -13.71 11.45
C CYS A 73 -6.59 -12.61 11.47
N ASN A 74 -7.68 -12.75 10.69
CA ASN A 74 -8.75 -11.74 10.58
C ASN A 74 -8.23 -10.30 10.32
N ASN A 75 -7.32 -10.14 9.35
CA ASN A 75 -6.66 -8.87 9.04
C ASN A 75 -5.78 -8.28 10.16
N VAL A 76 -5.49 -9.05 11.21
CA VAL A 76 -4.56 -8.70 12.28
C VAL A 76 -3.28 -9.51 12.14
N ALA A 77 -2.15 -8.81 12.07
CA ALA A 77 -0.84 -9.43 12.09
C ALA A 77 -0.55 -9.96 13.51
N VAL A 78 -0.27 -11.25 13.62
CA VAL A 78 0.08 -11.90 14.89
C VAL A 78 1.41 -12.61 14.75
N ALA A 79 2.15 -12.75 15.85
CA ALA A 79 3.43 -13.45 15.84
C ALA A 79 3.20 -14.94 15.55
N LYS A 80 4.00 -15.48 14.62
CA LYS A 80 4.09 -16.91 14.36
C LYS A 80 5.15 -17.49 15.29
N SER A 81 4.87 -18.64 15.89
CA SER A 81 5.88 -19.40 16.62
C SER A 81 6.10 -20.76 15.96
N ALA A 82 7.05 -21.54 16.47
CA ALA A 82 7.34 -22.88 15.92
C ALA A 82 6.10 -23.80 15.93
N THR A 83 5.21 -23.62 16.90
CA THR A 83 4.00 -24.43 17.07
C THR A 83 2.73 -23.65 16.75
N ALA A 84 2.70 -22.35 17.08
CA ALA A 84 1.56 -21.48 16.83
C ALA A 84 1.51 -21.06 15.36
N THR A 85 0.84 -21.89 14.55
CA THR A 85 0.85 -21.84 13.07
C THR A 85 -0.54 -21.65 12.47
N THR A 86 -1.60 -21.73 13.27
CA THR A 86 -2.99 -21.58 12.84
C THR A 86 -3.66 -20.41 13.57
N CYS A 87 -4.74 -19.89 12.98
CA CYS A 87 -5.51 -18.79 13.55
C CYS A 87 -6.75 -19.29 14.33
N CYS A 88 -7.04 -18.67 15.47
CA CYS A 88 -8.36 -18.68 16.11
C CYS A 88 -8.74 -17.25 16.44
N GLY A 89 -9.78 -16.76 15.75
CA GLY A 89 -10.08 -15.33 15.76
C GLY A 89 -8.87 -14.52 15.33
N ASN A 90 -8.42 -13.61 16.21
CA ASN A 90 -7.33 -12.68 15.96
C ASN A 90 -6.03 -13.11 16.67
N THR A 91 -5.86 -14.40 16.94
CA THR A 91 -4.70 -14.96 17.66
C THR A 91 -4.11 -16.16 16.95
N ALA A 92 -2.79 -16.35 17.10
CA ALA A 92 -2.10 -17.56 16.67
C ALA A 92 -2.19 -18.64 17.75
N LEU A 93 -2.41 -19.89 17.34
CA LEU A 93 -2.48 -21.04 18.24
C LEU A 93 -1.76 -22.25 17.68
N ASP A 94 -1.40 -23.16 18.58
CA ASP A 94 -0.86 -24.46 18.26
C ASP A 94 -1.99 -25.50 18.15
N PRO A 95 -2.29 -26.01 16.95
CA PRO A 95 -3.41 -26.93 16.74
C PRO A 95 -3.23 -28.29 17.44
N ASN A 96 -2.03 -28.60 17.94
CA ASN A 96 -1.75 -29.86 18.65
C ASN A 96 -2.02 -29.76 20.16
N THR A 97 -1.98 -28.56 20.72
CA THR A 97 -2.07 -28.34 22.19
C THR A 97 -3.23 -27.42 22.59
N GLN A 98 -3.81 -26.69 21.63
CA GLN A 98 -4.85 -25.70 21.88
C GLN A 98 -6.04 -25.94 20.96
N LEU A 99 -7.24 -25.74 21.50
CA LEU A 99 -8.50 -25.79 20.77
C LEU A 99 -9.02 -24.37 20.53
N CYS A 100 -9.51 -24.14 19.32
CA CYS A 100 -10.46 -23.10 18.99
C CYS A 100 -11.87 -23.71 19.07
#